data_AF-A0A922MJZ5-F1
#
_entry.id   AF-A0A922MJZ5-F1
#
_cell.length_a   1.000
_cell.length_b   1.000
_cell.length_c   1.000
_cell.angle_alpha   90.00
_cell.angle_beta   90.00
_cell.angle_gamma   90.00
#
_symmetry.space_group_name_H-M   'P 1'
#
loop_
_entity.id
_entity.type
_entity.pdbx_description
1 polymer ?
#
loop_
_entity_poly.entity_id
_entity_poly.type
_entity_poly.pdbx_seq_one_letter_code
_entity_poly.pdbx_strand_id
1 'polypeptide(L)'
;MIRESDCLVKMGVDLPIVCHSLYAKKNYFTLVNDSLQFLLEDYLRTVRRVKLEVRPLFLPQVVRLSSLLLPGLRFVGWTSDDWREFIDRANAAIKSFDVLVTRVHDIYTNRIIYMLSGMQDVTLITLPEDTPWSVEEFIENVETGCRWVLFY
;
A
#
# COMPACT_ATOMS: atom_id res chain seq x y z
N MET A 1 22.08 5.15 -27.19
CA MET A 1 22.24 6.60 -27.42
C MET A 1 22.94 7.31 -26.26
N ILE A 2 22.30 7.72 -25.15
CA ILE A 2 22.98 8.54 -24.10
C ILE A 2 24.22 7.85 -23.51
N ARG A 3 24.15 6.55 -23.18
CA ARG A 3 25.30 5.76 -22.69
C ARG A 3 26.40 5.54 -23.74
N GLU A 4 26.02 5.45 -25.01
CA GLU A 4 26.96 5.29 -26.13
C GLU A 4 27.70 6.61 -26.40
N SER A 5 26.98 7.73 -26.40
CA SER A 5 27.56 9.07 -26.48
C SER A 5 28.53 9.36 -25.32
N ASP A 6 28.19 8.95 -24.10
CA ASP A 6 29.07 9.04 -22.92
C ASP A 6 30.38 8.27 -23.12
N CYS A 7 30.30 7.09 -23.74
CA CYS A 7 31.45 6.23 -24.02
C CYS A 7 32.36 6.85 -25.10
N LEU A 8 31.77 7.32 -26.20
CA LEU A 8 32.50 7.96 -27.31
C LEU A 8 33.21 9.25 -26.88
N VAL A 9 32.56 10.08 -26.04
CA VAL A 9 33.18 11.27 -25.45
C VAL A 9 34.37 10.90 -24.56
N LYS A 10 34.23 9.85 -23.73
CA LYS A 10 35.33 9.33 -22.90
C LYS A 10 36.49 8.78 -23.72
N MET A 11 36.22 8.26 -24.91
CA MET A 11 37.22 7.78 -25.87
C MET A 11 37.82 8.89 -26.73
N GLY A 12 37.41 10.15 -26.56
CA GLY A 12 37.91 11.29 -27.34
C GLY A 12 37.42 11.29 -28.80
N VAL A 13 36.34 10.57 -29.10
CA VAL A 13 35.75 10.50 -30.44
C VAL A 13 34.68 11.59 -30.59
N ASP A 14 34.77 12.38 -31.66
CA ASP A 14 33.81 13.44 -31.96
C ASP A 14 32.40 12.88 -32.20
N LEU A 15 31.41 13.51 -31.60
CA LEU A 15 30.01 13.13 -31.74
C LEU A 15 29.33 13.87 -32.89
N PRO A 16 28.42 13.23 -33.62
CA PRO A 16 27.49 13.95 -34.49
C PRO A 16 26.67 14.98 -33.70
N ILE A 17 26.31 16.11 -34.33
CA ILE A 17 25.62 17.26 -33.70
C ILE A 17 24.37 16.83 -32.90
N VAL A 18 23.60 15.87 -33.42
CA VAL A 18 22.40 15.33 -32.76
C VAL A 18 22.74 14.57 -31.47
N CYS A 19 23.87 13.87 -31.44
CA CYS A 19 24.33 13.16 -30.24
C CYS A 19 24.82 14.14 -29.17
N HIS A 20 25.44 15.25 -29.57
CA HIS A 20 25.83 16.33 -28.66
C HIS A 20 24.63 16.98 -27.97
N SER A 21 23.58 17.32 -28.72
CA SER A 21 22.38 17.96 -28.14
C SER A 21 21.61 17.04 -27.18
N LEU A 22 21.53 15.74 -27.50
CA LEU A 22 20.97 14.73 -26.60
C LEU A 22 21.83 14.52 -25.35
N TYR A 23 23.16 14.45 -25.50
CA TYR A 23 24.08 14.29 -24.38
C TYR A 23 24.04 15.50 -23.43
N ALA A 24 23.90 16.73 -23.96
CA ALA A 24 23.72 17.93 -23.14
C ALA A 24 22.45 17.87 -22.26
N LYS A 25 21.40 17.16 -22.71
CA LYS A 25 20.16 16.92 -21.96
C LYS A 25 20.18 15.65 -21.11
N LYS A 26 21.31 14.95 -21.00
CA LYS A 26 21.45 13.70 -20.22
C LYS A 26 20.86 13.82 -18.82
N ASN A 27 21.24 14.84 -18.06
CA ASN A 27 20.78 15.03 -16.68
C ASN A 27 19.26 15.18 -16.58
N TYR A 28 18.64 15.86 -17.55
CA TYR A 28 17.19 16.00 -17.61
C TYR A 28 16.51 14.65 -17.82
N PHE A 29 16.97 13.85 -18.80
CA PHE A 29 16.38 12.54 -19.05
C PHE A 29 16.64 11.54 -17.92
N THR A 30 17.80 11.62 -17.27
CA THR A 30 18.07 10.85 -16.05
C THR A 30 17.06 11.20 -14.95
N LEU A 31 16.83 12.50 -14.69
CA LEU A 31 15.86 12.94 -13.69
C LEU A 31 14.43 12.45 -13.99
N VAL A 32 14.00 12.55 -15.25
CA VAL A 32 12.67 12.07 -15.69
C VAL A 32 12.56 10.56 -15.45
N ASN A 33 13.57 9.80 -15.87
CA ASN A 33 13.59 8.35 -15.72
C ASN A 33 13.55 7.92 -14.25
N ASP A 34 14.41 8.53 -13.42
CA ASP A 34 14.47 8.22 -11.99
C ASP A 34 13.13 8.54 -11.32
N SER A 35 12.54 9.70 -11.63
CA SER A 35 11.23 10.11 -11.09
C SER A 35 10.11 9.12 -11.46
N LEU A 36 10.10 8.62 -12.70
CA LEU A 36 9.15 7.61 -13.15
C LEU A 36 9.36 6.28 -12.47
N GLN A 37 10.62 5.86 -12.33
CA GLN A 37 10.97 4.62 -11.65
C GLN A 37 10.50 4.66 -10.18
N PHE A 38 10.81 5.74 -9.47
CA PHE A 38 10.33 5.95 -8.10
C PHE A 38 8.81 5.91 -8.00
N LEU A 39 8.10 6.59 -8.91
CA LEU A 39 6.63 6.59 -8.95
C LEU A 39 6.06 5.17 -9.11
N LEU A 40 6.59 4.39 -10.07
CA LEU A 40 6.12 3.03 -10.36
C LEU A 40 6.44 2.07 -9.22
N GLU A 41 7.61 2.19 -8.61
CA GLU A 41 8.00 1.40 -7.44
C GLU A 41 7.09 1.70 -6.23
N ASP A 42 6.78 2.97 -5.98
CA ASP A 42 5.88 3.38 -4.90
C ASP A 42 4.44 2.91 -5.14
N TYR A 43 3.95 3.02 -6.37
CA TYR A 43 2.65 2.49 -6.77
C TYR A 43 2.57 0.96 -6.54
N LEU A 44 3.52 0.19 -7.08
CA LEU A 44 3.52 -1.27 -6.96
C LEU A 44 3.65 -1.72 -5.51
N ARG A 45 4.53 -1.08 -4.74
CA ARG A 45 4.70 -1.33 -3.31
C ARG A 45 3.39 -1.11 -2.56
N THR A 46 2.73 0.02 -2.78
CA THR A 46 1.49 0.36 -2.06
C THR A 46 0.35 -0.60 -2.42
N VAL A 47 0.16 -0.94 -3.69
CA VAL A 47 -0.86 -1.91 -4.11
C VAL A 47 -0.59 -3.31 -3.53
N ARG A 48 0.68 -3.73 -3.47
CA ARG A 48 1.07 -5.03 -2.89
C ARG A 48 0.90 -5.12 -1.38
N ARG A 49 0.88 -3.99 -0.65
CA ARG A 49 0.61 -4.00 0.80
C ARG A 49 -0.80 -4.50 1.14
N VAL A 50 -1.75 -4.43 0.21
CA VAL A 50 -3.14 -4.85 0.45
C VAL A 50 -3.24 -6.36 0.71
N LYS A 51 -3.52 -6.72 1.97
CA LYS A 51 -3.78 -8.10 2.39
C LYS A 51 -4.96 -8.72 1.64
N LEU A 52 -4.93 -10.04 1.45
CA LEU A 52 -5.88 -10.77 0.58
C LEU A 52 -7.33 -10.66 1.08
N GLU A 53 -7.50 -10.67 2.40
CA GLU A 53 -8.78 -10.72 3.11
C GLU A 53 -9.60 -9.45 2.90
N VAL A 54 -8.94 -8.31 2.70
CA VAL A 54 -9.58 -7.00 2.50
C VAL A 54 -9.46 -6.50 1.07
N ARG A 55 -8.79 -7.24 0.17
CA ARG A 55 -8.52 -6.83 -1.22
C ARG A 55 -9.77 -6.41 -2.02
N PRO A 56 -10.93 -7.09 -1.92
CA PRO A 56 -12.13 -6.68 -2.64
C PRO A 56 -12.57 -5.23 -2.32
N LEU A 57 -12.31 -4.74 -1.11
CA LEU A 57 -12.67 -3.39 -0.68
C LEU A 57 -11.86 -2.30 -1.41
N PHE A 58 -10.65 -2.65 -1.87
CA PHE A 58 -9.74 -1.71 -2.52
C PHE A 58 -9.86 -1.69 -4.04
N LEU A 59 -10.57 -2.64 -4.65
CA LEU A 59 -10.63 -2.79 -6.10
C LEU A 59 -11.03 -1.47 -6.82
N PRO A 60 -12.07 -0.72 -6.39
CA PRO A 60 -12.42 0.55 -7.04
C PRO A 60 -11.30 1.60 -6.93
N GLN A 61 -10.60 1.62 -5.80
CA GLN A 61 -9.53 2.58 -5.54
C GLN A 61 -8.27 2.26 -6.35
N VAL A 62 -7.93 0.98 -6.49
CA VAL A 62 -6.82 0.52 -7.34
C VAL A 62 -7.10 0.85 -8.80
N VAL A 63 -8.33 0.59 -9.29
CA VAL A 63 -8.72 0.95 -10.66
C VAL A 63 -8.58 2.46 -10.90
N ARG A 64 -9.04 3.28 -9.95
CA ARG A 64 -8.88 4.74 -10.00
C ARG A 64 -7.41 5.14 -10.05
N LEU A 65 -6.57 4.56 -9.19
CA LEU A 65 -5.15 4.87 -9.15
C LEU A 65 -4.43 4.47 -10.46
N SER A 66 -4.76 3.31 -11.02
CA SER A 66 -4.24 2.88 -12.33
C SER A 66 -4.66 3.83 -13.46
N SER A 67 -5.89 4.36 -13.41
CA SER A 67 -6.38 5.31 -14.41
C SER A 67 -5.61 6.63 -14.40
N LEU A 68 -5.10 7.04 -13.23
CA LEU A 68 -4.26 8.24 -13.09
C LEU A 68 -2.89 8.08 -13.74
N LEU A 69 -2.41 6.85 -13.95
CA LEU A 69 -1.15 6.58 -14.63
C LEU A 69 -1.29 6.53 -16.17
N LEU A 70 -2.50 6.33 -16.69
CA LEU A 70 -2.76 6.24 -18.14
C LEU A 70 -2.28 7.46 -18.95
N PRO A 71 -2.39 8.71 -18.47
CA PRO A 71 -1.86 9.87 -19.20
C PRO A 71 -0.36 9.78 -19.46
N GLY A 72 0.42 9.17 -18.55
CA GLY A 72 1.86 8.93 -18.73
C GLY A 72 2.17 8.06 -19.96
N LEU A 73 1.23 7.20 -20.37
CA LEU A 73 1.41 6.34 -21.54
C LEU A 73 0.93 6.98 -22.85
N ARG A 74 0.06 7.98 -22.79
CA ARG A 74 -0.67 8.49 -23.97
C ARG A 74 -0.40 9.95 -24.32
N PHE A 75 -0.28 10.81 -23.33
CA PHE A 75 -0.39 12.26 -23.51
C PHE A 75 0.76 13.05 -22.90
N VAL A 76 1.46 12.51 -21.91
CA VAL A 76 2.56 13.23 -21.26
C VAL A 76 3.77 13.29 -22.20
N GLY A 77 4.17 14.51 -22.55
CA GLY A 77 5.41 14.78 -23.24
C GLY A 77 6.59 14.74 -22.26
N TRP A 78 7.54 13.83 -22.48
CA TRP A 78 8.77 13.69 -21.65
C TRP A 78 9.88 14.67 -22.03
N THR A 79 9.56 15.68 -22.83
CA THR A 79 10.50 16.67 -23.38
C THR A 79 10.21 18.10 -22.93
N SER A 80 9.01 18.37 -22.39
CA SER A 80 8.61 19.62 -21.72
C SER A 80 8.60 19.42 -20.21
N ASP A 81 8.45 20.47 -19.41
CA ASP A 81 8.40 20.33 -17.93
C ASP A 81 7.04 19.83 -17.39
N ASP A 82 6.05 19.60 -18.25
CA ASP A 82 4.68 19.19 -17.90
C ASP A 82 4.61 17.82 -17.19
N TRP A 83 5.64 16.98 -17.37
CA TRP A 83 5.73 15.69 -16.69
C TRP A 83 5.81 15.84 -15.15
N ARG A 84 6.32 16.96 -14.64
CA ARG A 84 6.48 17.20 -13.20
C ARG A 84 5.12 17.23 -12.49
N GLU A 85 4.17 17.98 -13.05
CA GLU A 85 2.82 18.06 -12.50
C GLU A 85 2.10 16.69 -12.56
N PHE A 86 2.36 15.91 -13.61
CA PHE A 86 1.87 14.54 -13.68
C PHE A 86 2.43 13.67 -12.54
N ILE A 87 3.74 13.70 -12.33
CA ILE A 87 4.41 12.95 -11.24
C ILE A 87 3.86 13.38 -9.88
N ASP A 88 3.76 14.68 -9.62
CA ASP A 88 3.29 15.21 -8.33
C ASP A 88 1.85 14.78 -8.03
N ARG A 89 0.95 14.87 -9.02
CA ARG A 89 -0.44 14.42 -8.87
C ARG A 89 -0.52 12.91 -8.62
N ALA A 90 0.28 12.11 -9.34
CA ALA A 90 0.30 10.67 -9.17
C ALA A 90 0.85 10.27 -7.78
N ASN A 91 1.94 10.88 -7.34
CA ASN A 91 2.52 10.66 -6.01
C ASN A 91 1.54 11.03 -4.88
N ALA A 92 0.84 12.17 -5.01
CA ALA A 92 -0.19 12.57 -4.04
C ALA A 92 -1.33 11.54 -3.94
N ALA A 93 -1.77 11.00 -5.08
CA ALA A 93 -2.79 9.97 -5.12
C ALA A 93 -2.32 8.65 -4.49
N ILE A 94 -1.08 8.21 -4.77
CA ILE A 94 -0.48 7.01 -4.16
C ILE A 94 -0.38 7.18 -2.65
N LYS A 95 0.09 8.33 -2.15
CA LYS A 95 0.19 8.61 -0.72
C LYS A 95 -1.18 8.59 -0.03
N SER A 96 -2.20 9.16 -0.66
CA SER A 96 -3.58 9.11 -0.15
C SER A 96 -4.10 7.67 -0.07
N PHE A 97 -3.80 6.86 -1.09
CA PHE A 97 -4.13 5.44 -1.10
C PHE A 97 -3.40 4.66 0.01
N ASP A 98 -2.12 4.92 0.26
CA ASP A 98 -1.35 4.27 1.34
C ASP A 98 -1.94 4.56 2.74
N VAL A 99 -2.37 5.81 2.99
CA VAL A 99 -3.07 6.18 4.22
C VAL A 99 -4.38 5.39 4.37
N LEU A 100 -5.14 5.23 3.29
CA LEU A 100 -6.36 4.43 3.29
C LEU A 100 -6.06 2.95 3.60
N VAL A 101 -5.04 2.37 2.96
CA VAL A 101 -4.60 0.99 3.21
C VAL A 101 -4.26 0.79 4.68
N THR A 102 -3.46 1.70 5.25
CA THR A 102 -3.07 1.65 6.66
C THR A 102 -4.27 1.68 7.60
N ARG A 103 -5.23 2.58 7.36
CA ARG A 103 -6.42 2.71 8.23
C ARG A 103 -7.33 1.48 8.17
N VAL A 104 -7.55 0.92 6.98
CA VAL A 104 -8.37 -0.29 6.83
C VAL A 104 -7.70 -1.48 7.49
N HIS A 105 -6.37 -1.62 7.36
CA HIS A 105 -5.63 -2.70 8.05
C HIS A 105 -5.69 -2.59 9.56
N ASP A 106 -5.61 -1.37 10.10
CA ASP A 106 -5.76 -1.12 11.54
C ASP A 106 -7.15 -1.54 12.04
N ILE A 107 -8.21 -1.10 11.36
CA ILE A 107 -9.59 -1.50 11.70
C ILE A 107 -9.74 -3.02 11.62
N TYR A 108 -9.29 -3.62 10.52
CA TYR A 108 -9.42 -5.06 10.32
C TYR A 108 -8.66 -5.85 11.40
N THR A 109 -7.40 -5.51 11.66
CA THR A 109 -6.54 -6.28 12.56
C THR A 109 -6.88 -6.02 14.03
N ASN A 110 -6.94 -4.74 14.42
CA ASN A 110 -6.96 -4.35 15.83
C ASN A 110 -8.38 -4.17 16.38
N ARG A 111 -9.38 -3.92 15.53
CA ARG A 111 -10.77 -3.72 15.98
C ARG A 111 -11.67 -4.90 15.67
N ILE A 112 -11.40 -5.63 14.59
CA ILE A 112 -12.22 -6.79 14.21
C ILE A 112 -11.55 -8.07 14.70
N ILE A 113 -10.39 -8.43 14.17
CA ILE A 113 -9.76 -9.72 14.48
C ILE A 113 -9.39 -9.83 15.96
N TYR A 114 -8.79 -8.79 16.54
CA TYR A 114 -8.45 -8.79 17.96
C TYR A 114 -9.68 -8.99 18.86
N MET A 115 -10.78 -8.28 18.57
CA MET A 115 -12.04 -8.43 19.34
C MET A 115 -12.64 -9.83 19.17
N LEU A 116 -12.67 -10.36 17.95
CA LEU A 116 -13.20 -11.70 17.68
C LEU A 116 -12.36 -12.79 18.37
N SER A 117 -11.03 -12.64 18.41
CA SER A 117 -10.16 -13.55 19.16
C SER A 117 -10.45 -13.48 20.65
N GLY A 118 -10.59 -12.27 21.20
CA GLY A 118 -10.96 -12.10 22.60
C GLY A 118 -12.30 -12.76 22.94
N MET A 119 -13.30 -12.66 22.06
CA MET A 119 -14.59 -13.34 22.22
C MET A 119 -14.48 -14.87 22.19
N GLN A 120 -13.55 -15.42 21.41
CA GLN A 120 -13.33 -16.86 21.36
C GLN A 120 -12.73 -17.41 22.67
N ASP A 121 -11.93 -16.62 23.36
CA ASP A 121 -11.28 -17.00 24.62
C ASP A 121 -12.22 -16.86 25.83
N VAL A 122 -13.42 -16.33 25.63
CA VAL A 122 -14.42 -16.20 26.70
C VAL A 122 -15.02 -17.55 27.05
N THR A 123 -14.80 -17.98 28.30
CA THR A 123 -15.41 -19.19 28.86
C THR A 123 -16.79 -18.87 29.43
N LEU A 124 -17.85 -19.35 28.78
CA LEU A 124 -19.24 -19.13 29.22
C LEU A 124 -19.68 -20.12 30.31
N ILE A 125 -19.11 -21.32 30.32
CA ILE A 125 -19.45 -22.38 31.25
C ILE A 125 -18.15 -22.98 31.77
N THR A 126 -17.99 -22.98 33.09
CA THR A 126 -16.99 -23.76 33.79
C THR A 126 -17.67 -24.97 34.42
N LEU A 127 -17.03 -26.13 34.40
CA LEU A 127 -17.51 -27.34 35.06
C LEU A 127 -16.65 -27.61 36.31
N PRO A 128 -17.23 -28.21 37.36
CA PRO A 128 -16.46 -28.60 38.54
C PRO A 128 -15.43 -29.68 38.19
N GLU A 129 -14.22 -29.56 38.73
CA GLU A 129 -13.15 -30.55 38.53
C GLU A 129 -13.18 -31.68 39.57
N ASP A 130 -13.37 -31.34 40.86
CA ASP A 130 -13.25 -32.32 41.96
C ASP A 130 -14.59 -32.77 42.55
N THR A 131 -15.50 -31.84 42.83
CA THR A 131 -16.79 -32.11 43.49
C THR A 131 -17.96 -31.68 42.62
N PRO A 132 -18.93 -32.57 42.34
CA PRO A 132 -20.11 -32.20 41.56
C PRO A 132 -20.87 -31.04 42.20
N TRP A 133 -21.21 -30.04 41.39
CA TRP A 133 -22.06 -28.94 41.84
C TRP A 133 -23.50 -29.40 42.00
N SER A 134 -24.20 -28.79 42.95
CA SER A 134 -25.66 -28.76 42.97
C SER A 134 -26.21 -27.97 41.78
N VAL A 135 -27.51 -28.12 41.50
CA VAL A 135 -28.18 -27.41 40.40
C VAL A 135 -28.12 -25.89 40.64
N GLU A 136 -28.30 -25.47 41.89
CA GLU A 136 -28.26 -24.07 42.31
C GLU A 136 -26.86 -23.46 42.10
N GLU A 137 -25.81 -24.16 42.53
CA GLU A 137 -24.41 -23.71 42.34
C GLU A 137 -24.02 -23.62 40.86
N PHE A 138 -24.51 -24.54 40.03
CA PHE A 138 -24.29 -24.48 38.59
C PHE A 138 -24.93 -23.24 37.97
N ILE A 139 -26.18 -22.93 38.32
CA ILE A 139 -26.89 -21.75 37.82
C ILE A 139 -26.16 -20.48 38.26
N GLU A 140 -25.76 -20.36 39.51
CA GLU A 140 -25.07 -19.18 40.04
C GLU A 140 -23.70 -18.94 39.37
N ASN A 141 -22.92 -20.01 39.15
CA ASN A 141 -21.63 -19.92 38.48
C ASN A 141 -21.75 -19.54 37.00
N VAL A 142 -22.72 -20.12 36.29
CA VAL A 142 -22.97 -19.79 34.87
C VAL A 142 -23.50 -18.36 34.72
N GLU A 143 -24.42 -17.92 35.56
CA GLU A 143 -24.91 -16.54 35.52
C GLU A 143 -23.80 -15.53 35.80
N THR A 144 -22.95 -15.83 36.78
CA THR A 144 -21.81 -14.98 37.13
C THR A 144 -20.82 -14.91 35.97
N GLY A 145 -20.46 -16.06 35.37
CA GLY A 145 -19.61 -16.13 34.18
C GLY A 145 -20.17 -15.31 33.02
N CYS A 146 -21.45 -15.46 32.71
CA CYS A 146 -22.12 -14.71 31.66
C CYS A 146 -22.18 -13.19 31.94
N ARG A 147 -22.33 -12.78 33.21
CA ARG A 147 -22.32 -11.36 33.59
C ARG A 147 -20.98 -10.69 33.27
N TRP A 148 -19.85 -11.36 33.48
CA TRP A 148 -18.52 -10.81 33.17
C TRP A 148 -18.32 -10.53 31.66
N VAL A 149 -18.98 -11.31 30.79
CA VAL A 149 -18.90 -11.15 29.33
C VAL A 149 -19.59 -9.87 28.84
N LEU A 150 -20.61 -9.39 29.55
CA LEU A 150 -21.36 -8.19 29.16
C LEU A 150 -20.60 -6.88 29.39
N PHE A 151 -19.47 -6.92 30.11
CA PHE A 151 -18.65 -5.74 30.45
C PHE A 151 -17.33 -5.64 29.66
N TYR A 152 -17.12 -6.53 28.68
CA TYR A 152 -16.03 -6.48 27.70
C TYR A 152 -16.52 -5.88 26.37
#